data_AF-A0A0N0EA52-F1
#
_entry.id   AF-A0A0N0EA52-F1
#
_cell.length_a   1.000
_cell.length_b   1.000
_cell.length_c   1.000
_cell.angle_alpha   90.00
_cell.angle_beta   90.00
_cell.angle_gamma   90.00
#
_symmetry.space_group_name_H-M   'P 1'
#
loop_
_entity.id
_entity.type
_entity.pdbx_description
1 polymer ?
#
loop_
_entity_poly.entity_id
_entity_poly.type
_entity_poly.pdbx_seq_one_letter_code
_entity_poly.pdbx_strand_id
1 'polypeptide(L)'
;MEKKIVFFDIDGTLLNHQKELPDSTKKAIKELKEQGVYVAIATGRAPFMFEDLRKELDIDTFVSFNGQYVVFEGEVIYKNPLNIEKLHLLRQNSEKVSHPLVYLNHETMKANVENHPFINESMGSLKFIHPEFGPSFLDETEIYQALLFIEDEHQQSYVEDYKDFDFIRWHQYSTDILPKGGSKAIGIQKMLERLPFKKENVYAFGDGLNDVEMIDFVGTGVAMGNAHPELLKVANHVTKDVGEDGILHGLELVGLLNQKIR
;
A
#
# COMPACT_ATOMS: atom_id res chain seq x y z
N MET A 1 6.54 -21.55 -20.73
CA MET A 1 7.09 -21.26 -19.40
C MET A 1 5.95 -20.88 -18.49
N GLU A 2 5.96 -21.29 -17.23
CA GLU A 2 4.93 -20.88 -16.28
C GLU A 2 5.06 -19.38 -15.98
N LYS A 3 3.94 -18.67 -15.93
CA LYS A 3 3.93 -17.23 -15.65
C LYS A 3 4.28 -16.99 -14.18
N LYS A 4 5.17 -16.02 -13.93
CA LYS A 4 5.57 -15.58 -12.59
C LYS A 4 5.16 -14.13 -12.38
N ILE A 5 4.86 -13.77 -11.14
CA ILE A 5 4.58 -12.39 -10.73
C ILE A 5 5.30 -12.06 -9.43
N VAL A 6 5.84 -10.84 -9.34
CA VAL A 6 6.48 -10.31 -8.14
C VAL A 6 5.75 -9.06 -7.68
N PHE A 7 5.35 -9.04 -6.42
CA PHE A 7 4.79 -7.86 -5.76
C PHE A 7 5.88 -7.15 -4.95
N PHE A 8 5.93 -5.82 -5.04
CA PHE A 8 6.83 -5.01 -4.23
C PHE A 8 6.04 -3.98 -3.42
N ASP A 9 6.29 -3.91 -2.12
CA ASP A 9 5.93 -2.71 -1.36
C ASP A 9 6.72 -1.48 -1.81
N ILE A 10 6.25 -0.29 -1.48
CA ILE A 10 6.91 0.97 -1.81
C ILE A 10 7.92 1.39 -0.73
N ASP A 11 7.47 1.61 0.51
CA ASP A 11 8.17 2.43 1.49
C ASP A 11 9.09 1.59 2.37
N GLY A 12 10.40 1.66 2.13
CA GLY A 12 11.35 0.74 2.79
C GLY A 12 11.62 -0.52 1.98
N THR A 13 11.00 -0.63 0.80
CA THR A 13 11.18 -1.72 -0.16
C THR A 13 11.62 -1.22 -1.54
N LEU A 14 10.77 -0.56 -2.33
CA LEU A 14 11.19 0.08 -3.61
C LEU A 14 11.94 1.39 -3.37
N LEU A 15 11.45 2.20 -2.43
CA LEU A 15 12.03 3.48 -2.06
C LEU A 15 12.86 3.30 -0.79
N ASN A 16 14.07 3.85 -0.80
CA ASN A 16 14.95 3.86 0.35
C ASN A 16 14.46 4.79 1.47
N HIS A 17 15.24 4.88 2.55
CA HIS A 17 14.95 5.73 3.71
C HIS A 17 14.81 7.23 3.37
N GLN A 18 15.37 7.67 2.24
CA GLN A 18 15.28 9.05 1.71
C GLN A 18 14.11 9.26 0.74
N LYS A 19 13.29 8.22 0.51
CA LYS A 19 12.21 8.16 -0.49
C LYS A 19 12.71 8.23 -1.94
N GLU A 20 13.92 7.74 -2.18
CA GLU A 20 14.55 7.68 -3.49
C GLU A 20 14.54 6.24 -4.01
N LEU A 21 14.36 6.08 -5.32
CA LEU A 21 14.36 4.78 -6.00
C LEU A 21 15.80 4.39 -6.40
N PRO A 22 16.39 3.32 -5.84
CA PRO A 22 17.75 2.90 -6.19
C PRO A 22 17.90 2.50 -7.67
N ASP A 23 19.02 2.86 -8.29
CA ASP A 23 19.30 2.50 -9.69
C ASP A 23 19.41 0.98 -9.91
N SER A 24 19.85 0.24 -8.89
CA SER A 24 19.87 -1.23 -8.90
C SER A 24 18.46 -1.80 -8.99
N THR A 25 17.51 -1.26 -8.22
CA THR A 25 16.09 -1.63 -8.28
C THR A 25 15.50 -1.37 -9.66
N LYS A 26 15.75 -0.20 -10.27
CA LYS A 26 15.29 0.13 -11.63
C LYS A 26 15.78 -0.90 -12.65
N LYS A 27 17.09 -1.22 -12.61
CA LYS A 27 17.70 -2.20 -13.51
C LYS A 27 17.13 -3.60 -13.29
N ALA A 28 16.95 -4.01 -12.04
CA ALA A 28 16.42 -5.32 -11.69
C ALA A 28 14.98 -5.52 -12.17
N ILE A 29 14.11 -4.51 -11.96
CA ILE A 29 12.72 -4.54 -12.43
C ILE A 29 12.65 -4.61 -13.96
N LYS A 30 13.49 -3.82 -14.65
CA LYS A 30 13.59 -3.89 -16.10
C LYS A 30 13.99 -5.30 -16.57
N GLU A 31 15.00 -5.89 -15.95
CA GLU A 31 15.49 -7.24 -16.29
C GLU A 31 14.41 -8.32 -16.04
N LEU A 32 13.63 -8.22 -14.95
CA LEU A 32 12.48 -9.11 -14.70
C LEU A 32 11.45 -9.06 -15.84
N LYS A 33 11.07 -7.84 -16.24
CA LYS A 33 10.10 -7.64 -17.32
C LYS A 33 10.62 -8.18 -18.66
N GLU A 34 11.89 -7.99 -18.97
CA GLU A 34 12.54 -8.55 -20.17
C GLU A 34 12.52 -10.10 -20.18
N GLN A 35 12.52 -10.73 -19.00
CA GLN A 35 12.35 -12.18 -18.84
C GLN A 35 10.88 -12.65 -18.86
N GLY A 36 9.92 -11.73 -19.06
CA GLY A 36 8.49 -12.03 -19.07
C GLY A 36 7.89 -12.29 -17.68
N VAL A 37 8.57 -11.84 -16.61
CA VAL A 37 8.03 -11.86 -15.24
C VAL A 37 7.13 -10.63 -15.08
N TYR A 38 5.93 -10.85 -14.57
CA TYR A 38 5.01 -9.77 -14.23
C TYR A 38 5.52 -9.05 -12.99
N VAL A 39 5.48 -7.72 -13.01
CA VAL A 39 5.89 -6.90 -11.87
C VAL A 39 4.68 -6.08 -11.41
N ALA A 40 4.41 -6.12 -10.12
CA ALA A 40 3.29 -5.43 -9.50
C ALA A 40 3.74 -4.66 -8.25
N ILE A 41 3.05 -3.57 -7.95
CA ILE A 41 3.20 -2.84 -6.68
C ILE A 41 2.12 -3.33 -5.71
N ALA A 42 2.43 -3.48 -4.43
CA ALA A 42 1.46 -3.76 -3.36
C ALA A 42 1.63 -2.76 -2.20
N THR A 43 0.75 -1.79 -2.08
CA THR A 43 0.96 -0.63 -1.20
C THR A 43 -0.29 -0.19 -0.44
N GLY A 44 -0.10 0.48 0.70
CA GLY A 44 -1.14 1.23 1.39
C GLY A 44 -1.51 2.55 0.71
N ARG A 45 -0.65 3.07 -0.18
CA ARG A 45 -0.85 4.36 -0.85
C ARG A 45 -2.02 4.32 -1.84
N ALA A 46 -2.63 5.49 -2.06
CA ALA A 46 -3.59 5.72 -3.13
C ALA A 46 -2.92 5.72 -4.52
N PRO A 47 -3.59 5.29 -5.61
CA PRO A 47 -3.01 5.27 -6.96
C PRO A 47 -2.37 6.58 -7.41
N PHE A 48 -2.97 7.74 -7.15
CA PHE A 48 -2.38 9.04 -7.52
C PHE A 48 -1.07 9.36 -6.76
N MET A 49 -0.82 8.77 -5.59
CA MET A 49 0.36 9.05 -4.76
C MET A 49 1.65 8.36 -5.23
N PHE A 50 1.56 7.46 -6.21
CA PHE A 50 2.71 6.73 -6.75
C PHE A 50 2.67 6.61 -8.28
N GLU A 51 1.96 7.52 -8.95
CA GLU A 51 1.87 7.54 -10.41
C GLU A 51 3.24 7.78 -11.06
N ASP A 52 4.05 8.70 -10.54
CA ASP A 52 5.40 8.95 -11.06
C ASP A 52 6.30 7.74 -10.91
N LEU A 53 6.21 7.04 -9.78
CA LEU A 53 6.94 5.78 -9.54
C LEU A 53 6.52 4.70 -10.54
N ARG A 54 5.21 4.57 -10.81
CA ARG A 54 4.69 3.64 -11.83
C ARG A 54 5.22 3.97 -13.22
N LYS A 55 5.21 5.25 -13.60
CA LYS A 55 5.74 5.71 -14.90
C LYS A 55 7.24 5.44 -15.02
N GLU A 56 8.01 5.72 -13.98
CA GLU A 56 9.46 5.51 -13.97
C GLU A 56 9.85 4.02 -14.09
N LEU A 57 9.09 3.13 -13.45
CA LEU A 57 9.30 1.68 -13.48
C LEU A 57 8.54 0.96 -14.61
N ASP A 58 7.70 1.68 -15.34
CA ASP A 58 6.77 1.14 -16.35
C ASP A 58 5.87 0.02 -15.75
N ILE A 59 5.28 0.26 -14.59
CA ILE A 59 4.41 -0.71 -13.89
C ILE A 59 2.95 -0.23 -13.96
N ASP A 60 2.08 -1.04 -14.55
CA ASP A 60 0.63 -0.79 -14.69
C ASP A 60 -0.24 -1.76 -13.89
N THR A 61 0.39 -2.67 -13.14
CA THR A 61 -0.25 -3.67 -12.29
C THR A 61 0.01 -3.33 -10.83
N PHE A 62 -1.04 -3.22 -10.02
CA PHE A 62 -0.87 -2.87 -8.61
C PHE A 62 -2.06 -3.25 -7.73
N VAL A 63 -1.76 -3.42 -6.45
CA VAL A 63 -2.67 -3.51 -5.33
C VAL A 63 -2.43 -2.26 -4.49
N SER A 64 -3.44 -1.40 -4.37
CA SER A 64 -3.37 -0.11 -3.67
C SER A 64 -4.43 -0.01 -2.59
N PHE A 65 -4.35 1.04 -1.76
CA PHE A 65 -5.24 1.20 -0.59
C PHE A 65 -5.31 -0.06 0.25
N ASN A 66 -4.17 -0.67 0.58
CA ASN A 66 -4.11 -1.92 1.36
C ASN A 66 -5.06 -3.02 0.84
N GLY A 67 -5.18 -3.15 -0.48
CA GLY A 67 -5.99 -4.20 -1.12
C GLY A 67 -7.37 -3.77 -1.59
N GLN A 68 -7.78 -2.52 -1.37
CA GLN A 68 -9.13 -2.06 -1.69
C GLN A 68 -9.29 -1.65 -3.15
N TYR A 69 -8.20 -1.46 -3.88
CA TYR A 69 -8.24 -1.12 -5.30
C TYR A 69 -7.10 -1.83 -6.05
N VAL A 70 -7.48 -2.70 -6.98
CA VAL A 70 -6.57 -3.62 -7.67
C VAL A 70 -6.69 -3.46 -9.17
N VAL A 71 -5.54 -3.25 -9.80
CA VAL A 71 -5.38 -3.04 -11.25
C VAL A 71 -4.42 -4.08 -11.79
N PHE A 72 -4.74 -4.65 -12.95
CA PHE A 72 -3.87 -5.56 -13.69
C PHE A 72 -3.78 -5.12 -15.14
N GLU A 73 -2.56 -4.89 -15.63
CA GLU A 73 -2.28 -4.40 -16.99
C GLU A 73 -3.13 -3.17 -17.36
N GLY A 74 -3.24 -2.21 -16.43
CA GLY A 74 -4.03 -0.98 -16.61
C GLY A 74 -5.54 -1.12 -16.38
N GLU A 75 -6.06 -2.33 -16.24
CA GLU A 75 -7.51 -2.58 -16.05
C GLU A 75 -7.88 -2.80 -14.58
N VAL A 76 -8.92 -2.12 -14.12
CA VAL A 76 -9.43 -2.29 -12.75
C VAL A 76 -10.12 -3.64 -12.63
N ILE A 77 -9.52 -4.55 -11.87
CA ILE A 77 -10.06 -5.89 -11.66
C ILE A 77 -10.78 -6.03 -10.32
N TYR A 78 -10.43 -5.27 -9.29
CA TYR A 78 -11.15 -5.37 -8.02
C TYR A 78 -11.21 -4.02 -7.32
N LYS A 79 -12.35 -3.76 -6.70
CA LYS A 79 -12.60 -2.58 -5.88
C LYS A 79 -13.44 -2.95 -4.66
N ASN A 80 -13.11 -2.37 -3.52
CA ASN A 80 -13.81 -2.54 -2.26
C ASN A 80 -13.94 -1.17 -1.56
N PRO A 81 -14.90 -0.34 -1.97
CA PRO A 81 -15.09 0.97 -1.34
C PRO A 81 -15.55 0.83 0.12
N LEU A 82 -15.30 1.86 0.93
CA LEU A 82 -15.85 1.98 2.28
C LEU A 82 -17.39 1.98 2.24
N ASN A 83 -18.00 1.43 3.28
CA ASN A 83 -19.45 1.52 3.46
C ASN A 83 -19.84 3.00 3.64
N ILE A 84 -20.49 3.57 2.62
CA ILE A 84 -20.79 4.99 2.55
C ILE A 84 -21.73 5.45 3.67
N GLU A 85 -22.76 4.66 4.00
CA GLU A 85 -23.71 4.98 5.07
C GLU A 85 -23.01 5.07 6.44
N LYS A 86 -22.09 4.15 6.71
CA LYS A 86 -21.29 4.12 7.93
C LYS A 86 -20.27 5.26 7.96
N LEU A 87 -19.71 5.61 6.81
CA LEU A 87 -18.77 6.72 6.70
C LEU A 87 -19.46 8.08 6.92
N HIS A 88 -20.70 8.25 6.45
CA HIS A 88 -21.52 9.42 6.78
C HIS A 88 -21.80 9.53 8.27
N LEU A 89 -22.14 8.42 8.93
CA LEU A 89 -22.36 8.41 10.38
C LEU A 89 -21.07 8.79 11.13
N LEU A 90 -19.93 8.24 10.70
CA LEU A 90 -18.62 8.57 11.26
C LEU A 90 -18.31 10.06 11.12
N ARG A 91 -18.47 10.62 9.91
CA ARG A 91 -18.29 12.05 9.63
C ARG A 91 -19.15 12.92 10.54
N GLN A 92 -20.45 12.61 10.65
CA GLN A 92 -21.36 13.41 11.47
C GLN A 92 -20.94 13.44 12.94
N ASN A 93 -20.44 12.31 13.45
CA ASN A 93 -20.01 12.22 14.84
C ASN A 93 -18.63 12.84 15.06
N SER A 94 -17.70 12.69 14.11
CA SER A 94 -16.37 13.28 14.18
C SER A 94 -16.43 14.82 14.12
N GLU A 95 -17.35 15.39 13.33
CA GLU A 95 -17.57 16.84 13.24
C GLU A 95 -18.01 17.46 14.59
N LYS A 96 -18.83 16.74 15.39
CA LYS A 96 -19.29 17.22 16.72
C LYS A 96 -18.17 17.40 17.72
N VAL A 97 -17.07 16.67 17.54
CA VAL A 97 -15.87 16.71 18.40
C VAL A 97 -14.66 17.28 17.68
N SER A 98 -14.85 17.90 16.50
CA SER A 98 -13.80 18.53 15.70
C SER A 98 -12.64 17.58 15.32
N HIS A 99 -12.96 16.32 15.05
CA HIS A 99 -12.03 15.34 14.48
C HIS A 99 -12.20 15.31 12.95
N PRO A 100 -11.29 15.93 12.18
CA PRO A 100 -11.47 16.05 10.75
C PRO A 100 -11.10 14.77 10.01
N LEU A 101 -11.53 14.72 8.75
CA LEU A 101 -11.37 13.59 7.85
C LEU A 101 -10.77 14.06 6.52
N VAL A 102 -9.99 13.18 5.89
CA VAL A 102 -9.61 13.26 4.48
C VAL A 102 -10.11 12.01 3.80
N TYR A 103 -10.78 12.17 2.67
CA TYR A 103 -11.31 11.06 1.89
C TYR A 103 -10.44 10.86 0.66
N LEU A 104 -10.16 9.60 0.32
CA LEU A 104 -9.30 9.24 -0.80
C LEU A 104 -10.07 8.35 -1.77
N ASN A 105 -10.09 8.78 -3.03
CA ASN A 105 -10.45 7.92 -4.16
C ASN A 105 -9.19 7.61 -4.99
N HIS A 106 -9.34 6.89 -6.09
CA HIS A 106 -8.20 6.50 -6.92
C HIS A 106 -7.48 7.68 -7.62
N GLU A 107 -8.10 8.84 -7.74
CA GLU A 107 -7.59 10.00 -8.49
C GLU A 107 -7.06 11.12 -7.59
N THR A 108 -7.64 11.32 -6.41
CA THR A 108 -7.33 12.46 -5.55
C THR A 108 -7.76 12.22 -4.09
N MET A 109 -7.50 13.23 -3.25
CA MET A 109 -7.95 13.29 -1.88
C MET A 109 -8.53 14.66 -1.54
N LYS A 110 -9.54 14.70 -0.68
CA LYS A 110 -10.19 15.94 -0.22
C LYS A 110 -10.41 15.93 1.29
N ALA A 111 -10.16 17.07 1.92
CA ALA A 111 -10.43 17.27 3.34
C ALA A 111 -11.88 17.73 3.56
N ASN A 112 -12.48 17.33 4.69
CA ASN A 112 -13.78 17.85 5.11
C ASN A 112 -13.70 19.19 5.86
N VAL A 113 -12.50 19.77 5.98
CA VAL A 113 -12.23 21.08 6.58
C VAL A 113 -11.18 21.83 5.73
N GLU A 114 -11.15 23.17 5.81
CA GLU A 114 -10.22 23.98 5.01
C GLU A 114 -8.77 23.96 5.50
N ASN A 115 -8.57 23.93 6.82
CA ASN A 115 -7.25 23.94 7.42
C ASN A 115 -7.29 23.32 8.82
N HIS A 116 -6.41 22.36 9.11
CA HIS A 116 -6.30 21.77 10.44
C HIS A 116 -4.84 21.41 10.77
N PRO A 117 -4.35 21.73 11.99
CA PRO A 117 -2.95 21.47 12.38
C PRO A 117 -2.58 19.99 12.28
N PHE A 118 -3.46 19.07 12.72
CA PHE A 118 -3.19 17.63 12.61
C PHE A 118 -3.05 17.16 11.17
N ILE A 119 -3.88 17.69 10.25
CA ILE A 119 -3.77 17.37 8.81
C ILE A 119 -2.45 17.91 8.26
N ASN A 120 -2.14 19.18 8.53
CA ASN A 120 -0.89 19.80 8.04
C ASN A 120 0.35 19.03 8.49
N GLU A 121 0.40 18.66 9.77
CA GLU A 121 1.57 17.98 10.32
C GLU A 121 1.72 16.57 9.76
N SER A 122 0.65 15.76 9.82
CA SER A 122 0.75 14.37 9.37
C SER A 122 0.94 14.28 7.85
N MET A 123 0.21 15.08 7.05
CA MET A 123 0.39 15.10 5.59
C MET A 123 1.75 15.69 5.22
N GLY A 124 2.24 16.68 5.96
CA GLY A 124 3.58 17.24 5.79
C GLY A 124 4.69 16.21 6.01
N SER A 125 4.52 15.28 6.96
CA SER A 125 5.45 14.15 7.16
C SER A 125 5.54 13.22 5.94
N LEU A 126 4.47 13.16 5.15
CA LEU A 126 4.38 12.43 3.87
C LEU A 126 4.77 13.31 2.66
N LYS A 127 5.27 14.53 2.88
CA LYS A 127 5.58 15.55 1.86
C LYS A 127 4.36 16.00 1.03
N PHE A 128 3.16 15.88 1.59
CA PHE A 128 1.94 16.45 1.01
C PHE A 128 1.58 17.76 1.72
N ILE A 129 0.99 18.69 0.97
CA ILE A 129 0.31 19.84 1.56
C ILE A 129 -1.08 19.42 2.07
N HIS A 130 -1.74 20.31 2.81
CA HIS A 130 -3.13 20.11 3.20
C HIS A 130 -4.00 19.79 1.96
N PRO A 131 -4.77 18.68 1.96
CA PRO A 131 -5.69 18.38 0.88
C PRO A 131 -6.71 19.51 0.70
N GLU A 132 -7.13 19.73 -0.54
CA GLU A 132 -8.15 20.75 -0.82
C GLU A 132 -9.47 20.44 -0.10
N PHE A 133 -10.15 21.49 0.34
CA PHE A 133 -11.46 21.38 0.95
C PHE A 133 -12.49 20.87 -0.06
N GLY A 134 -13.17 19.77 0.26
CA GLY A 134 -14.19 19.13 -0.58
C GLY A 134 -15.30 18.53 0.26
N PRO A 135 -16.20 19.36 0.84
CA PRO A 135 -17.22 18.89 1.79
C PRO A 135 -18.29 17.98 1.16
N SER A 136 -18.47 18.02 -0.16
CA SER A 136 -19.37 17.15 -0.93
C SER A 136 -18.66 15.94 -1.54
N PHE A 137 -17.34 15.84 -1.43
CA PHE A 137 -16.56 14.79 -2.10
C PHE A 137 -16.98 13.38 -1.68
N LEU A 138 -17.37 13.21 -0.43
CA LEU A 138 -17.92 11.95 0.10
C LEU A 138 -19.19 11.51 -0.65
N ASP A 139 -20.02 12.44 -1.11
CA ASP A 139 -21.29 12.18 -1.78
C ASP A 139 -21.14 11.98 -3.31
N GLU A 140 -19.98 12.33 -3.87
CA GLU A 140 -19.76 12.41 -5.32
C GLU A 140 -19.00 11.22 -5.91
N THR A 141 -18.31 10.43 -5.07
CA THR A 141 -17.41 9.37 -5.56
C THR A 141 -17.27 8.21 -4.58
N GLU A 142 -16.80 7.07 -5.08
CA GLU A 142 -16.43 5.93 -4.25
C GLU A 142 -15.14 6.25 -3.46
N ILE A 143 -15.22 6.11 -2.13
CA ILE A 143 -14.07 6.30 -1.24
C ILE A 143 -13.48 4.92 -0.91
N TYR A 144 -12.18 4.75 -1.13
CA TYR A 144 -11.47 3.49 -0.88
C TYR A 144 -10.71 3.49 0.45
N GLN A 145 -10.33 4.67 0.93
CA GLN A 145 -9.68 4.88 2.22
C GLN A 145 -10.07 6.27 2.73
N ALA A 146 -10.19 6.43 4.04
CA ALA A 146 -10.26 7.73 4.67
C ALA A 146 -9.14 7.85 5.72
N LEU A 147 -8.77 9.08 6.07
CA LEU A 147 -7.86 9.40 7.14
C LEU A 147 -8.64 10.14 8.22
N LEU A 148 -8.58 9.65 9.45
CA LEU A 148 -9.14 10.31 10.62
C LEU A 148 -8.00 10.95 11.41
N PHE A 149 -8.09 12.26 11.64
CA PHE A 149 -7.01 13.00 12.28
C PHE A 149 -7.32 13.24 13.75
N ILE A 150 -6.75 12.38 14.59
CA ILE A 150 -6.98 12.32 16.03
C ILE A 150 -5.71 11.86 16.75
N GLU A 151 -5.59 12.23 18.01
CA GLU A 151 -4.64 11.62 18.94
C GLU A 151 -5.01 10.17 19.25
N ASP A 152 -4.05 9.38 19.71
CA ASP A 152 -4.20 7.94 19.95
C ASP A 152 -5.28 7.60 20.99
N GLU A 153 -5.38 8.43 22.04
CA GLU A 153 -6.35 8.25 23.12
C GLU A 153 -7.82 8.27 22.66
N HIS A 154 -8.11 8.84 21.48
CA HIS A 154 -9.45 8.89 20.92
C HIS A 154 -9.77 7.74 19.97
N GLN A 155 -8.78 6.95 19.52
CA GLN A 155 -9.01 5.94 18.49
C GLN A 155 -9.90 4.80 18.98
N GLN A 156 -9.75 4.40 20.23
CA GLN A 156 -10.45 3.23 20.78
C GLN A 156 -11.97 3.36 20.71
N SER A 157 -12.53 4.55 20.92
CA SER A 157 -13.98 4.76 20.79
C SER A 157 -14.47 4.56 19.35
N TYR A 158 -13.70 5.00 18.35
CA TYR A 158 -14.05 4.76 16.94
C TYR A 158 -13.98 3.27 16.59
N VAL A 159 -12.97 2.55 17.09
CA VAL A 159 -12.85 1.10 16.90
C VAL A 159 -14.04 0.35 17.54
N GLU A 160 -14.58 0.86 18.64
CA GLU A 160 -15.75 0.30 19.32
C GLU A 160 -17.05 0.57 18.55
N ASP A 161 -17.24 1.80 18.06
CA ASP A 161 -18.49 2.23 17.43
C ASP A 161 -18.62 1.84 15.94
N TYR A 162 -17.50 1.73 15.21
CA TYR A 162 -17.49 1.51 13.75
C TYR A 162 -16.85 0.17 13.37
N LYS A 163 -17.55 -0.92 13.66
CA LYS A 163 -17.09 -2.31 13.39
C LYS A 163 -16.96 -2.66 11.90
N ASP A 164 -17.55 -1.84 11.03
CA ASP A 164 -17.44 -1.97 9.57
C ASP A 164 -16.05 -1.56 9.04
N PHE A 165 -15.22 -0.94 9.89
CA PHE A 165 -13.91 -0.42 9.52
C PHE A 165 -12.77 -1.00 10.37
N ASP A 166 -11.59 -1.05 9.78
CA ASP A 166 -10.32 -1.18 10.49
C ASP A 166 -9.65 0.19 10.59
N PHE A 167 -9.03 0.44 11.75
CA PHE A 167 -8.31 1.67 12.04
C PHE A 167 -6.83 1.35 12.22
N ILE A 168 -5.98 1.83 11.30
CA ILE A 168 -4.54 1.57 11.33
C ILE A 168 -3.79 2.89 11.54
N ARG A 169 -3.22 3.05 12.73
CA ARG A 169 -2.45 4.26 13.07
C ARG A 169 -1.10 4.24 12.37
N TRP A 170 -0.76 5.35 11.71
CA TRP A 170 0.54 5.56 11.08
C TRP A 170 1.21 6.87 11.51
N HIS A 171 0.47 7.77 12.19
CA HIS A 171 0.98 9.01 12.74
C HIS A 171 0.40 9.28 14.13
N GLN A 172 1.10 10.08 14.95
CA GLN A 172 0.59 10.51 16.27
C GLN A 172 -0.78 11.21 16.19
N TYR A 173 -1.08 11.83 15.04
CA TYR A 173 -2.31 12.55 14.77
C TYR A 173 -3.16 11.99 13.63
N SER A 174 -2.89 10.77 13.13
CA SER A 174 -3.67 10.22 12.03
C SER A 174 -3.74 8.69 12.05
N THR A 175 -4.92 8.18 11.73
CA THR A 175 -5.19 6.77 11.48
C THR A 175 -5.89 6.59 10.13
N ASP A 176 -5.49 5.56 9.39
CA ASP A 176 -6.23 5.09 8.23
C ASP A 176 -7.56 4.49 8.69
N ILE A 177 -8.59 4.68 7.87
CA ILE A 177 -9.89 3.99 7.92
C ILE A 177 -9.99 3.15 6.66
N LEU A 178 -10.04 1.84 6.84
CA LEU A 178 -10.14 0.85 5.77
C LEU A 178 -11.40 0.01 5.97
N PRO A 179 -11.96 -0.61 4.92
CA PRO A 179 -12.98 -1.64 5.08
C PRO A 179 -12.49 -2.78 5.97
N LYS A 180 -13.39 -3.32 6.82
CA LYS A 180 -13.05 -4.42 7.72
C LYS A 180 -12.48 -5.62 6.98
N GLY A 181 -11.32 -6.12 7.44
CA GLY A 181 -10.64 -7.30 6.91
C GLY A 181 -9.93 -7.06 5.57
N GLY A 182 -9.76 -5.80 5.16
CA GLY A 182 -8.95 -5.45 3.99
C GLY A 182 -7.46 -5.56 4.28
N SER A 183 -6.71 -6.21 3.39
CA SER A 183 -5.24 -6.23 3.44
C SER A 183 -4.62 -6.38 2.05
N LYS A 184 -3.32 -6.08 1.94
CA LYS A 184 -2.56 -6.31 0.70
C LYS A 184 -2.68 -7.77 0.23
N ALA A 185 -2.67 -8.72 1.18
CA ALA A 185 -2.84 -10.14 0.90
C ALA A 185 -4.20 -10.44 0.24
N ILE A 186 -5.29 -9.86 0.76
CA ILE A 186 -6.62 -10.00 0.15
C ILE A 186 -6.64 -9.40 -1.26
N GLY A 187 -6.04 -8.24 -1.48
CA GLY A 187 -5.92 -7.64 -2.81
C GLY A 187 -5.16 -8.53 -3.79
N ILE A 188 -4.04 -9.12 -3.36
CA ILE A 188 -3.29 -10.10 -4.15
C ILE A 188 -4.15 -11.34 -4.41
N GLN A 189 -4.83 -11.89 -3.41
CA GLN A 189 -5.73 -13.02 -3.59
C GLN A 189 -6.78 -12.72 -4.67
N LYS A 190 -7.42 -11.54 -4.65
CA LYS A 190 -8.39 -11.12 -5.68
C LYS A 190 -7.79 -10.99 -7.07
N MET A 191 -6.52 -10.60 -7.17
CA MET A 191 -5.79 -10.63 -8.43
C MET A 191 -5.58 -12.06 -8.92
N LEU A 192 -5.09 -12.96 -8.05
CA LEU A 192 -4.81 -14.36 -8.41
C LEU A 192 -6.07 -15.16 -8.74
N GLU A 193 -7.23 -14.86 -8.14
CA GLU A 193 -8.52 -15.49 -8.48
C GLU A 193 -8.90 -15.30 -9.96
N ARG A 194 -8.35 -14.29 -10.64
CA ARG A 194 -8.70 -13.95 -12.03
C ARG A 194 -7.59 -14.25 -13.03
N LEU A 195 -6.42 -14.66 -12.57
CA LEU A 195 -5.22 -14.76 -13.38
C LEU A 195 -4.57 -16.14 -13.24
N PRO A 196 -3.92 -16.67 -14.29
CA PRO A 196 -3.45 -18.05 -14.32
C PRO A 196 -2.10 -18.22 -13.59
N PHE A 197 -1.93 -17.60 -12.42
CA PHE A 197 -0.73 -17.74 -11.59
C PHE A 197 -0.94 -18.82 -10.55
N LYS A 198 -0.03 -19.80 -10.50
CA LYS A 198 0.06 -20.73 -9.37
C LYS A 198 0.74 -20.03 -8.21
N LYS A 199 0.31 -20.31 -6.97
CA LYS A 199 0.89 -19.71 -5.75
C LYS A 199 2.42 -19.83 -5.69
N GLU A 200 3.00 -20.97 -6.09
CA GLU A 200 4.45 -21.21 -6.15
C GLU A 200 5.22 -20.26 -7.10
N ASN A 201 4.52 -19.61 -8.02
CA ASN A 201 5.07 -18.63 -8.96
C ASN A 201 4.73 -17.17 -8.57
N VAL A 202 4.27 -16.96 -7.33
CA VAL A 202 3.96 -15.64 -6.76
C VAL A 202 5.00 -15.30 -5.70
N TYR A 203 5.63 -14.15 -5.88
CA TYR A 203 6.69 -13.64 -5.02
C TYR A 203 6.26 -12.29 -4.44
N ALA A 204 6.72 -11.95 -3.24
CA ALA A 204 6.50 -10.63 -2.67
C ALA A 204 7.72 -10.15 -1.89
N PHE A 205 7.96 -8.83 -1.93
CA PHE A 205 8.98 -8.13 -1.16
C PHE A 205 8.31 -7.07 -0.30
N GLY A 206 8.69 -7.00 0.97
CA GLY A 206 8.14 -6.05 1.92
C GLY A 206 9.02 -5.85 3.15
N ASP A 207 8.71 -4.82 3.92
CA ASP A 207 9.46 -4.46 5.13
C ASP A 207 8.55 -4.08 6.31
N GLY A 208 7.32 -3.63 6.06
CA GLY A 208 6.42 -3.13 7.09
C GLY A 208 5.61 -4.21 7.82
N LEU A 209 4.99 -3.85 8.94
CA LEU A 209 4.03 -4.73 9.63
C LEU A 209 2.80 -5.05 8.75
N ASN A 210 2.39 -4.11 7.90
CA ASN A 210 1.29 -4.27 6.94
C ASN A 210 1.63 -5.22 5.77
N ASP A 211 2.88 -5.68 5.65
CA ASP A 211 3.31 -6.66 4.65
C ASP A 211 3.29 -8.09 5.18
N VAL A 212 3.16 -8.32 6.49
CA VAL A 212 3.21 -9.66 7.12
C VAL A 212 2.24 -10.63 6.45
N GLU A 213 0.97 -10.24 6.30
CA GLU A 213 -0.03 -11.10 5.67
C GLU A 213 0.30 -11.37 4.19
N MET A 214 0.80 -10.38 3.46
CA MET A 214 1.19 -10.55 2.06
C MET A 214 2.34 -11.54 1.93
N ILE A 215 3.37 -11.39 2.75
CA ILE A 215 4.59 -12.21 2.74
C ILE A 215 4.28 -13.66 3.11
N ASP A 216 3.41 -13.89 4.10
CA ASP A 216 2.95 -15.24 4.49
C ASP A 216 2.00 -15.86 3.43
N PHE A 217 1.23 -15.02 2.74
CA PHE A 217 0.24 -15.47 1.76
C PHE A 217 0.85 -15.96 0.45
N VAL A 218 1.92 -15.35 -0.06
CA VAL A 218 2.50 -15.69 -1.37
C VAL A 218 3.27 -17.03 -1.35
N GLY A 219 3.75 -17.49 -2.50
CA GLY A 219 4.58 -18.71 -2.57
C GLY A 219 5.98 -18.49 -1.99
N THR A 220 6.59 -17.35 -2.31
CA THR A 220 7.92 -16.95 -1.84
C THR A 220 7.91 -15.51 -1.37
N GLY A 221 7.79 -15.29 -0.07
CA GLY A 221 7.88 -13.99 0.58
C GLY A 221 9.31 -13.64 1.00
N VAL A 222 9.76 -12.44 0.67
CA VAL A 222 11.10 -11.91 0.96
C VAL A 222 10.99 -10.67 1.84
N ALA A 223 11.61 -10.71 3.02
CA ALA A 223 11.75 -9.57 3.89
C ALA A 223 12.96 -8.72 3.49
N MET A 224 12.82 -7.39 3.46
CA MET A 224 13.96 -6.48 3.36
C MET A 224 14.84 -6.54 4.63
N GLY A 225 16.11 -6.16 4.53
CA GLY A 225 17.02 -6.16 5.70
C GLY A 225 16.62 -5.18 6.81
N ASN A 226 15.86 -4.14 6.46
CA ASN A 226 15.24 -3.17 7.37
C ASN A 226 13.84 -3.59 7.87
N ALA A 227 13.40 -4.82 7.60
CA ALA A 227 12.03 -5.22 7.90
C ALA A 227 11.71 -5.27 9.40
N HIS A 228 10.44 -5.04 9.69
CA HIS A 228 9.86 -5.20 11.01
C HIS A 228 10.08 -6.63 11.56
N PRO A 229 10.36 -6.80 12.87
CA PRO A 229 10.65 -8.12 13.44
C PRO A 229 9.57 -9.19 13.21
N GLU A 230 8.29 -8.80 13.20
CA GLU A 230 7.20 -9.75 12.91
C GLU A 230 7.19 -10.24 11.45
N LEU A 231 7.62 -9.39 10.51
CA LEU A 231 7.71 -9.78 9.10
C LEU A 231 8.87 -10.76 8.87
N LEU A 232 10.00 -10.55 9.55
CA LEU A 232 11.14 -11.47 9.50
C LEU A 232 10.78 -12.90 9.94
N LYS A 233 9.78 -13.07 10.82
CA LYS A 233 9.36 -14.39 11.32
C LYS A 233 8.58 -15.21 10.28
N VAL A 234 7.91 -14.55 9.33
CA VAL A 234 7.04 -15.21 8.35
C VAL A 234 7.67 -15.32 6.96
N ALA A 235 8.74 -14.56 6.68
CA ALA A 235 9.39 -14.57 5.38
C ALA A 235 10.14 -15.88 5.10
N ASN A 236 10.09 -16.34 3.85
CA ASN A 236 10.88 -17.48 3.40
C ASN A 236 12.38 -17.13 3.32
N HIS A 237 12.66 -15.87 2.97
CA HIS A 237 14.01 -15.33 2.85
C HIS A 237 14.10 -13.92 3.41
N VAL A 238 15.28 -13.56 3.90
CA VAL A 238 15.62 -12.19 4.29
C VAL A 238 16.72 -11.70 3.34
N THR A 239 16.50 -10.57 2.67
CA THR A 239 17.48 -9.93 1.81
C THR A 239 18.19 -8.78 2.54
N LYS A 240 19.04 -8.03 1.85
CA LYS A 240 19.74 -6.87 2.40
C LYS A 240 18.81 -5.67 2.60
N ASP A 241 19.30 -4.65 3.28
CA ASP A 241 18.62 -3.37 3.42
C ASP A 241 18.30 -2.76 2.03
N VAL A 242 17.22 -1.99 1.95
CA VAL A 242 16.84 -1.26 0.73
C VAL A 242 17.96 -0.35 0.20
N GLY A 243 18.80 0.21 1.08
CA GLY A 243 19.97 1.01 0.74
C GLY A 243 21.20 0.20 0.31
N GLU A 244 21.15 -1.13 0.38
CA GLU A 244 22.27 -2.04 0.09
C GLU A 244 21.96 -3.00 -1.07
N ASP A 245 21.25 -2.52 -2.09
CA ASP A 245 20.80 -3.29 -3.25
C ASP A 245 19.91 -4.51 -2.87
N GLY A 246 19.11 -4.36 -1.81
CA GLY A 246 18.29 -5.43 -1.24
C GLY A 246 17.35 -6.12 -2.24
N ILE A 247 16.67 -5.37 -3.12
CA ILE A 247 15.80 -5.97 -4.14
C ILE A 247 16.61 -6.80 -5.14
N LEU A 248 17.70 -6.25 -5.67
CA LEU A 248 18.54 -6.97 -6.63
C LEU A 248 19.07 -8.27 -6.02
N HIS A 249 19.66 -8.19 -4.83
CA HIS A 249 20.17 -9.35 -4.10
C HIS A 249 19.06 -10.37 -3.81
N GLY A 250 17.88 -9.91 -3.42
CA GLY A 250 16.77 -10.80 -3.09
C GLY A 250 16.19 -11.50 -4.31
N LEU A 251 16.14 -10.82 -5.46
CA LEU A 251 15.72 -11.43 -6.73
C LEU A 251 16.72 -12.49 -7.22
N GLU A 252 18.02 -12.27 -7.01
CA GLU A 252 19.05 -13.29 -7.26
C GLU A 252 18.90 -14.47 -6.29
N LEU A 253 18.66 -14.19 -5.00
CA LEU A 253 18.50 -15.19 -3.95
C LEU A 253 17.36 -16.17 -4.24
N VAL A 254 16.23 -15.68 -4.74
CA VAL A 254 15.06 -16.50 -5.08
C VAL A 254 15.09 -17.05 -6.52
N GLY A 255 16.19 -16.84 -7.24
CA GLY A 255 16.39 -17.37 -8.60
C GLY A 255 15.50 -16.72 -9.67
N LEU A 256 15.03 -15.49 -9.44
CA LEU A 256 14.33 -14.70 -10.44
C LEU A 256 15.28 -13.93 -11.36
N LEU A 257 16.49 -13.60 -10.87
CA LEU A 257 17.57 -13.05 -11.66
C LEU A 257 18.82 -13.93 -11.50
N ASN A 258 19.66 -13.96 -12.53
CA ASN A 258 20.93 -14.69 -12.46
C ASN A 258 21.98 -13.79 -11.80
N GLN A 259 22.78 -14.35 -10.88
CA GLN A 259 23.99 -13.67 -10.43
C GLN A 259 24.89 -13.44 -11.65
N LYS A 260 25.14 -12.18 -12.00
CA LYS A 260 26.13 -11.85 -13.01
C LYS A 260 27.48 -12.32 -12.49
N ILE A 261 28.05 -13.34 -13.13
CA ILE A 261 29.44 -13.75 -12.90
C ILE A 261 30.28 -12.49 -13.14
N ARG A 262 30.79 -11.90 -12.05
CA ARG A 262 31.70 -10.74 -12.10
C ARG A 262 33.05 -11.14 -12.67
#